data_AF-A0A7C2UB22-F1
#
_entry.id   AF-A0A7C2UB22-F1
#
_cell.length_a   1.000
_cell.length_b   1.000
_cell.length_c   1.000
_cell.angle_alpha   90.00
_cell.angle_beta   90.00
_cell.angle_gamma   90.00
#
_symmetry.space_group_name_H-M   'P 1'
#
loop_
_entity.id
_entity.type
_entity.pdbx_description
1 polymer ?
#
loop_
_entity_poly.entity_id
_entity_poly.type
_entity_poly.pdbx_seq_one_letter_code
_entity_poly.pdbx_strand_id
1 'polypeptide(L)' 'IIFKGRGYGHGVGLCQEGAKKMAEIGFNYIEILKFYFPNLELGKINY' A
#
# COMPACT_ATOMS: atom_id res chain seq x y z
N ILE A 1 21.74 -21.86 13.94
CA ILE A 1 20.26 -21.80 13.99
C ILE A 1 19.78 -21.15 12.69
N ILE A 2 18.81 -21.73 11.99
CA ILE A 2 18.22 -21.15 10.77
C ILE A 2 16.83 -20.62 11.12
N PHE A 3 16.56 -19.35 10.80
CA PHE A 3 15.24 -18.73 10.96
C PHE A 3 14.51 -18.65 9.62
N LYS A 4 13.20 -18.93 9.64
CA LYS A 4 12.30 -18.80 8.49
C LYS A 4 11.18 -17.84 8.87
N GLY A 5 10.92 -16.86 8.02
CA GLY A 5 9.86 -15.86 8.21
C GLY A 5 9.27 -15.43 6.86
N ARG A 6 8.23 -14.58 6.90
CA ARG A 6 7.56 -14.02 5.72
C ARG A 6 7.23 -12.56 5.96
N GLY A 7 7.30 -11.76 4.89
CA GLY A 7 7.09 -10.31 4.95
C GLY A 7 8.32 -9.53 5.44
N TYR A 8 8.31 -8.23 5.20
CA TYR A 8 9.33 -7.29 5.65
C TYR A 8 8.65 -5.99 6.08
N GLY A 9 8.68 -5.68 7.37
CA GLY A 9 8.01 -4.51 7.96
C GLY A 9 6.97 -4.87 9.03
N HIS A 10 6.32 -3.84 9.57
CA HIS A 10 5.36 -3.98 10.67
C HIS A 10 3.95 -4.47 10.24
N GLY A 11 3.69 -4.58 8.93
CA GLY A 11 2.49 -5.20 8.38
C GLY A 11 1.19 -4.39 8.53
N VAL A 12 1.27 -3.07 8.72
CA VAL A 12 0.10 -2.20 8.88
C VAL A 12 0.07 -1.15 7.77
N GLY A 13 -1.11 -0.90 7.21
CA GLY A 13 -1.31 0.08 6.14
C GLY A 13 -0.88 -0.46 4.78
N LEU A 14 -0.02 0.29 4.08
CA LEU A 14 0.31 0.03 2.69
C LEU A 14 1.49 -0.94 2.52
N CYS A 15 1.24 -2.09 1.88
CA CYS A 15 2.31 -2.98 1.43
C CYS A 15 2.96 -2.41 0.16
N GLN A 16 4.23 -2.02 0.24
CA GLN A 16 4.94 -1.35 -0.86
C GLN A 16 5.02 -2.23 -2.14
N GLU A 17 5.43 -3.49 -2.00
CA GLU A 17 5.50 -4.42 -3.14
C GLU A 17 4.11 -4.72 -3.72
N GLY A 18 3.08 -4.79 -2.87
CA GLY A 18 1.70 -4.95 -3.31
C GLY A 18 1.21 -3.72 -4.09
N ALA A 19 1.47 -2.51 -3.59
CA ALA A 19 1.13 -1.26 -4.27
C ALA A 19 1.85 -1.14 -5.63
N LYS A 20 3.14 -1.49 -5.69
CA LYS A 20 3.90 -1.57 -6.95
C LYS A 20 3.24 -2.54 -7.92
N LYS A 21 2.88 -3.75 -7.46
CA LYS A 21 2.23 -4.73 -8.32
C LYS A 21 0.87 -4.27 -8.84
N MET A 22 0.08 -3.61 -8.01
CA MET A 22 -1.19 -3.00 -8.42
C MET A 22 -0.98 -1.94 -9.50
N ALA A 23 0.04 -1.09 -9.36
CA ALA A 23 0.39 -0.11 -10.39
C ALA A 23 0.81 -0.79 -11.72
N GLU A 24 1.63 -1.84 -11.65
CA GLU A 24 2.05 -2.62 -12.84
C GLU A 24 0.88 -3.24 -13.60
N ILE A 25 -0.21 -3.59 -12.92
CA ILE A 25 -1.42 -4.17 -13.54
C ILE A 25 -2.50 -3.11 -13.84
N GLY A 26 -2.17 -1.82 -13.75
CA GLY A 26 -2.98 -0.72 -14.25
C GLY A 26 -3.80 0.06 -13.21
N PHE A 27 -3.68 -0.25 -11.92
CA PHE A 27 -4.37 0.53 -10.88
C PHE A 27 -3.69 1.89 -10.70
N ASN A 28 -4.48 2.94 -10.59
CA ASN A 28 -3.98 4.26 -10.25
C ASN A 28 -3.78 4.41 -8.73
N TYR A 29 -3.08 5.48 -8.33
CA TYR A 29 -2.73 5.70 -6.92
C TYR A 29 -3.95 5.82 -6.00
N ILE A 30 -5.09 6.34 -6.49
CA ILE A 30 -6.31 6.47 -5.70
C ILE A 30 -6.88 5.09 -5.40
N GLU A 31 -6.92 4.20 -6.40
CA GLU A 31 -7.42 2.84 -6.24
C GLU A 31 -6.52 2.02 -5.30
N ILE A 32 -5.21 2.17 -5.43
CA ILE A 32 -4.22 1.54 -4.54
C ILE A 32 -4.43 2.01 -3.10
N LEU A 33 -4.57 3.33 -2.89
CA LEU A 33 -4.77 3.87 -1.56
C LEU A 33 -6.11 3.44 -0.97
N LYS A 34 -7.20 3.40 -1.76
CA LYS A 34 -8.51 2.90 -1.31
C LYS A 34 -8.48 1.40 -0.96
N PHE A 35 -7.64 0.60 -1.61
CA PHE A 35 -7.46 -0.80 -1.26
C PHE A 35 -6.85 -0.97 0.14
N TYR A 36 -5.80 -0.21 0.46
CA TYR A 36 -5.13 -0.28 1.77
C TYR A 36 -5.83 0.53 2.87
N PHE A 37 -6.58 1.56 2.48
CA PHE A 37 -7.27 2.50 3.38
C PHE A 37 -8.71 2.73 2.87
N PRO A 38 -9.66 1.81 3.13
CA PRO A 38 -11.00 1.86 2.53
C PRO A 38 -11.79 3.13 2.83
N ASN A 39 -11.55 3.73 4.00
CA ASN A 39 -12.25 4.93 4.47
C ASN A 39 -11.43 6.22 4.26
N LEU A 40 -10.38 6.18 3.44
CA LEU A 40 -9.56 7.35 3.11
C LEU A 40 -10.35 8.38 2.30
N GLU A 41 -10.13 9.66 2.63
CA GLU A 41 -10.49 10.79 1.79
C GLU A 41 -9.24 11.57 1.35
N LEU A 42 -9.19 11.97 0.08
CA LEU A 42 -8.09 12.78 -0.46
C LEU A 42 -8.40 14.27 -0.28
N GLY A 43 -7.52 14.97 0.44
CA GLY A 43 -7.57 16.41 0.62
C GLY A 43 -6.44 17.13 -0.11
N LYS A 44 -6.71 18.36 -0.57
CA LYS A 44 -5.66 19.30 -0.98
C LYS A 44 -5.30 20.18 0.21
N ILE A 45 -4.01 20.35 0.47
CA ILE A 45 -3.51 21.31 1.45
C ILE A 45 -3.13 22.57 0.68
N ASN A 46 -3.70 23.70 1.07
CA ASN A 46 -3.25 25.02 0.61
C ASN A 46 -2.16 25.49 1.58
N TYR A 47 -0.96 25.73 1.06
CA TYR A 47 0.15 26.32 1.80
C TYR A 47 0.12 27.84 1.67
#